data_AF-A0A7S2T263-F1
#
_entry.id   AF-A0A7S2T263-F1
#
_cell.length_a   1.000
_cell.length_b   1.000
_cell.length_c   1.000
_cell.angle_alpha   90.00
_cell.angle_beta   90.00
_cell.angle_gamma   90.00
#
_symmetry.space_group_name_H-M   'P 1'
#
loop_
_entity.id
_entity.type
_entity.pdbx_description
1 polymer ?
#
loop_
_entity_poly.entity_id
_entity_poly.type
_entity_poly.pdbx_seq_one_letter_code
_entity_poly.pdbx_strand_id
1 'polypeptide(L)'
;DVQIAVLQSLRIVFSSCHPKEVAGSGTFLIELLDWVLNDEGSKGKSKRFHAISSEVVQQMVSKPFLEEMFPGVKSSEFSFLQRMRSDLQKSKTPVAKQLILRVIASVGATPHSQDCLLIALVLLVGFLDNRDWRIKSAAARGLKHIADANQTSLASLISKNPRTLEYIGRNLVNKPRLAREAADVLFNLDEKSLLVLSMPFVLPTLIELQDTKALEALANSVQASSLSEMLLEYGYHAMAEIF
;
A
#
# COMPACT_ATOMS: atom_id res chain seq x y z
N ASP A 1 20.92 -4.61 -23.48
CA ASP A 1 21.96 -5.53 -22.98
C ASP A 1 22.69 -5.01 -21.76
N VAL A 2 23.25 -3.80 -21.76
CA VAL A 2 23.94 -3.21 -20.59
C VAL A 2 23.08 -3.22 -19.31
N GLN A 3 21.80 -2.84 -19.37
CA GLN A 3 20.94 -2.85 -18.17
C GLN A 3 20.59 -4.23 -17.65
N ILE A 4 20.40 -5.20 -18.55
CA ILE A 4 20.17 -6.60 -18.15
C ILE A 4 21.45 -7.14 -17.48
N ALA A 5 22.62 -6.80 -18.03
CA ALA A 5 23.91 -7.15 -17.44
C ALA A 5 24.09 -6.52 -16.05
N VAL A 6 23.77 -5.23 -15.87
CA VAL A 6 23.82 -4.57 -14.56
C VAL A 6 22.79 -5.18 -13.59
N LEU A 7 21.57 -5.46 -14.04
CA LEU A 7 20.58 -6.15 -13.21
C LEU A 7 21.03 -7.56 -12.80
N GLN A 8 21.69 -8.28 -13.69
CA GLN A 8 22.31 -9.57 -13.38
C GLN A 8 23.48 -9.40 -12.41
N SER A 9 24.32 -8.38 -12.58
CA SER A 9 25.38 -8.03 -11.63
C SER A 9 24.81 -7.64 -10.27
N LEU A 10 23.70 -6.90 -10.21
CA LEU A 10 23.03 -6.56 -8.97
C LEU A 10 22.42 -7.78 -8.31
N ARG A 11 21.78 -8.67 -9.06
CA ARG A 11 21.33 -9.97 -8.56
C ARG A 11 22.49 -10.76 -7.95
N ILE A 12 23.65 -10.77 -8.62
CA ILE A 12 24.85 -11.44 -8.10
C ILE A 12 25.35 -10.74 -6.83
N VAL A 13 25.45 -9.40 -6.82
CA VAL A 13 25.86 -8.61 -5.66
C VAL A 13 24.91 -8.81 -4.48
N PHE A 14 23.59 -8.76 -4.68
CA PHE A 14 22.62 -9.04 -3.63
C PHE A 14 22.65 -10.49 -3.15
N SER A 15 23.11 -11.43 -3.98
CA SER A 15 23.34 -12.82 -3.57
C SER A 15 24.70 -13.09 -2.92
N SER A 16 25.67 -12.17 -3.04
CA SER A 16 27.09 -12.40 -2.70
C SER A 16 27.73 -11.35 -1.78
N CYS A 17 27.10 -10.19 -1.59
CA CYS A 17 27.62 -9.07 -0.79
C CYS A 17 26.73 -8.79 0.43
N HIS A 18 27.32 -8.21 1.48
CA HIS A 18 26.59 -7.89 2.70
C HIS A 18 25.61 -6.71 2.47
N PRO A 19 24.33 -6.81 2.87
CA PRO A 19 23.31 -5.76 2.77
C PRO A 19 23.71 -4.41 3.37
N LYS A 20 24.55 -4.42 4.42
CA LYS A 20 25.08 -3.20 5.05
C LYS A 20 26.00 -2.40 4.12
N GLU A 21 26.78 -3.08 3.28
CA GLU A 21 27.66 -2.44 2.30
C GLU A 21 26.85 -1.83 1.15
N VAL A 22 25.73 -2.47 0.81
CA VAL A 22 24.81 -2.01 -0.24
C VAL A 22 23.90 -0.87 0.25
N ALA A 23 23.51 -0.86 1.53
CA ALA A 23 22.66 0.15 2.15
C ALA A 23 23.43 1.42 2.60
N GLY A 24 24.75 1.45 2.44
CA GLY A 24 25.65 2.50 2.93
C GLY A 24 25.34 3.91 2.42
N SER A 25 24.56 4.07 1.35
CA SER A 25 23.94 5.35 1.01
C SER A 25 22.42 5.25 1.08
N GLY A 26 21.81 6.18 1.83
CA GLY A 26 20.37 6.22 2.05
C GLY A 26 19.53 6.31 0.76
N THR A 27 20.15 6.77 -0.33
CA THR A 27 19.54 6.96 -1.64
C THR A 27 19.84 5.83 -2.62
N PHE A 28 20.85 4.97 -2.37
CA PHE A 28 21.27 3.93 -3.32
C PHE A 28 20.13 3.03 -3.75
N LEU A 29 19.32 2.52 -2.82
CA LEU A 29 18.19 1.64 -3.16
C LEU A 29 17.16 2.33 -4.05
N ILE A 30 16.89 3.62 -3.83
CA ILE A 30 15.92 4.38 -4.62
C ILE A 30 16.52 4.74 -5.98
N GLU A 31 17.78 5.18 -6.03
CA GLU A 31 18.51 5.49 -7.26
C GLU A 31 18.71 4.24 -8.12
N LEU A 32 18.98 3.10 -7.50
CA LEU A 32 19.09 1.80 -8.15
C LEU A 32 17.75 1.37 -8.72
N LEU A 33 16.67 1.48 -7.94
CA LEU A 33 15.33 1.17 -8.41
C LEU A 33 14.90 2.14 -9.52
N ASP A 34 15.16 3.43 -9.38
CA ASP A 34 14.87 4.49 -10.37
C ASP A 34 15.64 4.24 -11.67
N TRP A 35 16.91 3.86 -11.58
CA TRP A 35 17.72 3.50 -12.74
C TRP A 35 17.24 2.22 -13.43
N VAL A 36 16.90 1.19 -12.66
CA VAL A 36 16.33 -0.05 -13.19
C VAL A 36 15.01 0.26 -13.90
N LEU A 37 14.09 1.00 -13.28
CA LEU A 37 12.70 1.00 -13.73
C LEU A 37 12.33 2.17 -14.66
N ASN A 38 13.22 3.15 -14.89
CA ASN A 38 13.00 4.25 -15.86
C ASN A 38 13.12 3.85 -17.35
N ASP A 39 13.60 2.65 -17.72
CA ASP A 39 13.73 2.22 -19.13
C ASP A 39 12.51 1.45 -19.69
N GLU A 40 11.34 1.50 -19.02
CA GLU A 40 10.08 0.94 -19.56
C GLU A 40 9.67 1.55 -20.92
N GLY A 41 10.34 2.62 -21.38
CA GLY A 41 10.14 3.25 -22.69
C GLY A 41 10.73 2.50 -23.90
N SER A 42 11.62 1.51 -23.71
CA SER A 42 12.16 0.75 -24.85
C SER A 42 11.28 -0.47 -25.17
N LYS A 43 10.44 -0.32 -26.21
CA LYS A 43 9.39 -1.26 -26.69
C LYS A 43 9.83 -2.70 -27.05
N GLY A 44 11.01 -3.17 -26.65
CA GLY A 44 11.55 -4.49 -27.03
C GLY A 44 12.14 -5.36 -25.90
N LYS A 45 12.23 -4.90 -24.64
CA LYS A 45 13.01 -5.60 -23.58
C LYS A 45 12.18 -6.20 -22.42
N SER A 46 10.86 -6.09 -22.47
CA SER A 46 9.98 -6.11 -21.28
C SER A 46 10.04 -7.38 -20.41
N LYS A 47 9.93 -8.61 -20.94
CA LYS A 47 9.74 -9.81 -20.08
C LYS A 47 10.97 -10.18 -19.23
N ARG A 48 12.15 -10.25 -19.85
CA ARG A 48 13.40 -10.61 -19.16
C ARG A 48 13.81 -9.53 -18.16
N PHE A 49 13.60 -8.27 -18.53
CA PHE A 49 13.85 -7.14 -17.66
C PHE A 49 12.95 -7.18 -16.41
N HIS A 50 11.64 -7.38 -16.59
CA HIS A 50 10.70 -7.52 -15.47
C HIS A 50 11.04 -8.70 -14.56
N ALA A 51 11.39 -9.87 -15.12
CA ALA A 51 11.76 -11.03 -14.32
C ALA A 51 12.97 -10.76 -13.41
N ILE A 52 14.04 -10.18 -13.94
CA ILE A 52 15.25 -9.90 -13.15
C ILE A 52 14.99 -8.77 -12.14
N SER A 53 14.23 -7.72 -12.53
CA SER A 53 13.85 -6.65 -11.58
C SER A 53 13.00 -7.17 -10.42
N SER A 54 12.09 -8.11 -10.69
CA SER A 54 11.26 -8.75 -9.67
C SER A 54 12.10 -9.59 -8.71
N GLU A 55 13.09 -10.33 -9.23
CA GLU A 55 13.98 -11.16 -8.43
C GLU A 55 14.89 -10.30 -7.52
N VAL A 56 15.41 -9.19 -8.03
CA VAL A 56 16.19 -8.23 -7.24
C VAL A 56 15.33 -7.63 -6.12
N VAL A 57 14.09 -7.21 -6.42
CA VAL A 57 13.17 -6.70 -5.40
C VAL A 57 12.85 -7.77 -4.35
N GLN A 58 12.63 -9.03 -4.75
CA GLN A 58 12.40 -10.14 -3.82
C GLN A 58 13.58 -10.39 -2.88
N GLN A 59 14.81 -10.35 -3.39
CA GLN A 59 16.01 -10.47 -2.57
C GLN A 59 16.12 -9.33 -1.56
N MET A 60 15.80 -8.10 -1.99
CA MET A 60 15.81 -6.91 -1.14
C MET A 60 14.75 -6.91 -0.03
N VAL A 61 13.64 -7.63 -0.20
CA VAL A 61 12.59 -7.74 0.83
C VAL A 61 12.68 -9.04 1.62
N SER A 62 13.71 -9.85 1.38
CA SER A 62 13.92 -11.08 2.14
C SER A 62 14.27 -10.77 3.60
N LYS A 63 13.78 -11.60 4.52
CA LYS A 63 14.04 -11.43 5.96
C LYS A 63 15.53 -11.32 6.32
N PRO A 64 16.43 -12.19 5.81
CA PRO A 64 17.86 -12.07 6.11
C PRO A 64 18.42 -10.70 5.69
N PHE A 65 18.03 -10.22 4.50
CA PHE A 65 18.47 -8.92 3.99
C PHE A 65 17.97 -7.76 4.87
N LEU A 66 16.70 -7.81 5.30
CA LEU A 66 16.11 -6.77 6.15
C LEU A 66 16.69 -6.78 7.57
N GLU A 67 16.91 -7.95 8.17
CA GLU A 67 17.53 -8.08 9.50
C GLU A 67 18.97 -7.54 9.52
N GLU A 68 19.70 -7.74 8.43
CA GLU A 68 21.05 -7.21 8.29
C GLU A 68 21.06 -5.69 8.02
N MET A 69 20.08 -5.17 7.29
CA MET A 69 19.93 -3.72 7.07
C MET A 69 19.50 -2.97 8.34
N PHE A 70 18.67 -3.61 9.17
CA PHE A 70 18.14 -3.04 10.42
C PHE A 70 18.53 -3.90 11.63
N PRO A 71 19.84 -3.99 11.97
CA PRO A 71 20.31 -4.87 13.04
C PRO A 71 19.77 -4.40 14.40
N GLY A 72 19.27 -5.32 15.20
CA GLY A 72 18.78 -5.05 16.56
C GLY A 72 17.40 -4.39 16.65
N VAL A 73 16.68 -4.27 15.54
CA VAL A 73 15.30 -3.76 15.52
C VAL A 73 14.30 -4.90 15.69
N LYS A 74 13.28 -4.71 16.54
CA LYS A 74 12.24 -5.73 16.82
C LYS A 74 11.44 -6.14 15.57
N SER A 75 11.27 -5.24 14.60
CA SER A 75 10.63 -5.52 13.31
C SER A 75 11.34 -4.75 12.19
N SER A 76 12.29 -5.42 11.52
CA SER A 76 13.05 -4.87 10.39
C SER A 76 12.13 -4.51 9.21
N GLU A 77 11.11 -5.31 8.94
CA GLU A 77 10.09 -5.02 7.92
C GLU A 77 9.31 -3.74 8.20
N PHE A 78 8.88 -3.53 9.45
CA PHE A 78 8.17 -2.32 9.83
C PHE A 78 9.03 -1.09 9.59
N SER A 79 10.29 -1.12 10.02
CA SER A 79 11.26 -0.04 9.78
C SER A 79 11.48 0.21 8.29
N PHE A 80 11.54 -0.85 7.50
CA PHE A 80 11.65 -0.74 6.05
C PHE A 80 10.41 -0.07 5.42
N LEU A 81 9.20 -0.48 5.81
CA LEU A 81 7.95 0.14 5.33
C LEU A 81 7.82 1.62 5.77
N GLN A 82 8.25 1.97 6.98
CA GLN A 82 8.28 3.37 7.43
C GLN A 82 9.26 4.21 6.60
N ARG A 83 10.42 3.65 6.25
CA ARG A 83 11.38 4.31 5.36
C ARG A 83 10.75 4.52 3.97
N MET A 84 10.17 3.48 3.38
CA MET A 84 9.48 3.58 2.08
C MET A 84 8.35 4.61 2.11
N ARG A 85 7.60 4.71 3.22
CA ARG A 85 6.59 5.77 3.42
C ARG A 85 7.22 7.16 3.40
N SER A 86 8.35 7.36 4.10
CA SER A 86 9.07 8.65 4.09
C SER A 86 9.55 9.00 2.69
N ASP A 87 10.06 8.02 1.96
CA ASP A 87 10.58 8.20 0.61
C ASP A 87 9.47 8.52 -0.40
N LEU A 88 8.29 7.91 -0.25
CA LEU A 88 7.09 8.26 -1.03
C LEU A 88 6.66 9.72 -0.85
N GLN A 89 6.80 10.25 0.37
CA GLN A 89 6.46 11.64 0.67
C GLN A 89 7.50 12.63 0.10
N LYS A 90 8.78 12.27 0.15
CA LYS A 90 9.89 13.11 -0.35
C LYS A 90 10.05 13.06 -1.86
N SER A 91 9.66 11.95 -2.48
CA SER A 91 9.82 11.74 -3.91
C SER A 91 9.00 12.75 -4.73
N LYS A 92 9.66 13.39 -5.69
CA LYS A 92 9.04 14.36 -6.60
C LYS A 92 8.64 13.73 -7.94
N THR A 93 9.27 12.62 -8.33
CA THR A 93 9.05 12.00 -9.63
C THR A 93 7.96 10.92 -9.57
N PRO A 94 7.00 10.91 -10.52
CA PRO A 94 6.00 9.86 -10.59
C PRO A 94 6.59 8.46 -10.79
N VAL A 95 7.76 8.36 -11.41
CA VAL A 95 8.43 7.08 -11.60
C VAL A 95 8.87 6.52 -10.25
N ALA A 96 9.74 7.22 -9.51
CA ALA A 96 10.19 6.78 -8.20
C ALA A 96 9.04 6.41 -7.25
N LYS A 97 7.92 7.17 -7.26
CA LYS A 97 6.72 6.80 -6.49
C LYS A 97 6.14 5.45 -6.90
N GLN A 98 5.99 5.18 -8.18
CA GLN A 98 5.52 3.87 -8.66
C GLN A 98 6.46 2.74 -8.20
N LEU A 99 7.77 3.00 -8.13
CA LEU A 99 8.75 1.97 -7.75
C LEU A 99 8.64 1.65 -6.27
N ILE A 100 8.57 2.68 -5.44
CA ILE A 100 8.41 2.48 -4.01
C ILE A 100 7.09 1.75 -3.72
N LEU A 101 6.00 2.05 -4.45
CA LEU A 101 4.75 1.29 -4.35
C LEU A 101 4.91 -0.17 -4.76
N ARG A 102 5.69 -0.48 -5.81
CA ARG A 102 6.00 -1.87 -6.20
C ARG A 102 6.78 -2.60 -5.10
N VAL A 103 7.76 -1.95 -4.48
CA VAL A 103 8.53 -2.51 -3.36
C VAL A 103 7.63 -2.78 -2.16
N ILE A 104 6.77 -1.83 -1.78
CA ILE A 104 5.78 -2.02 -0.71
C ILE A 104 4.88 -3.21 -1.02
N ALA A 105 4.43 -3.35 -2.28
CA ALA A 105 3.63 -4.48 -2.69
C ALA A 105 4.38 -5.81 -2.58
N SER A 106 5.67 -5.85 -2.89
CA SER A 106 6.49 -7.06 -2.71
C SER A 106 6.65 -7.43 -1.24
N VAL A 107 6.85 -6.46 -0.34
CA VAL A 107 6.83 -6.72 1.12
C VAL A 107 5.48 -7.27 1.56
N GLY A 108 4.38 -6.66 1.10
CA GLY A 108 3.03 -7.11 1.42
C GLY A 108 2.66 -8.48 0.83
N ALA A 109 3.31 -8.90 -0.25
CA ALA A 109 3.07 -10.19 -0.91
C ALA A 109 3.68 -11.36 -0.13
N THR A 110 4.76 -11.12 0.62
CA THR A 110 5.42 -12.11 1.50
C THR A 110 5.64 -11.52 2.89
N PRO A 111 4.57 -11.17 3.62
CA PRO A 111 4.71 -10.45 4.89
C PRO A 111 5.17 -11.42 5.99
N HIS A 112 6.16 -11.02 6.80
CA HIS A 112 6.57 -11.81 7.97
C HIS A 112 5.68 -11.54 9.20
N SER A 113 4.81 -10.53 9.15
CA SER A 113 3.78 -10.26 10.18
C SER A 113 2.49 -9.69 9.59
N GLN A 114 1.37 -9.89 10.31
CA GLN A 114 0.07 -9.32 9.96
C GLN A 114 0.09 -7.78 9.95
N ASP A 115 0.80 -7.15 10.88
CA ASP A 115 0.93 -5.70 10.92
C ASP A 115 1.66 -5.16 9.67
N CYS A 116 2.68 -5.87 9.17
CA CYS A 116 3.38 -5.50 7.95
C CYS A 116 2.47 -5.59 6.72
N LEU A 117 1.65 -6.66 6.63
CA LEU A 117 0.63 -6.77 5.59
C LEU A 117 -0.33 -5.58 5.65
N LEU A 118 -0.88 -5.29 6.84
CA LEU A 118 -1.82 -4.18 7.03
C LEU A 118 -1.21 -2.84 6.62
N ILE A 119 0.03 -2.56 7.00
CA ILE A 119 0.72 -1.31 6.63
C ILE A 119 0.90 -1.22 5.12
N ALA A 120 1.31 -2.31 4.47
CA ALA A 120 1.46 -2.34 3.01
C ALA A 120 0.11 -2.08 2.32
N LEU A 121 -0.97 -2.72 2.79
CA LEU A 121 -2.33 -2.51 2.29
C LEU A 121 -2.77 -1.06 2.45
N VAL A 122 -2.65 -0.48 3.65
CA VAL A 122 -3.04 0.91 3.93
C VAL A 122 -2.25 1.91 3.10
N LEU A 123 -0.94 1.69 2.94
CA LEU A 123 -0.11 2.54 2.09
C LEU A 123 -0.59 2.49 0.64
N LEU A 124 -0.77 1.30 0.06
CA LEU A 124 -1.22 1.15 -1.32
C LEU A 124 -2.63 1.71 -1.54
N VAL A 125 -3.59 1.36 -0.67
CA VAL A 125 -4.97 1.89 -0.71
C VAL A 125 -4.93 3.41 -0.64
N GLY A 126 -4.11 3.99 0.24
CA GLY A 126 -3.96 5.42 0.36
C GLY A 126 -3.50 6.13 -0.93
N PHE A 127 -2.85 5.45 -1.86
CA PHE A 127 -2.44 6.00 -3.15
C PHE A 127 -3.48 5.83 -4.27
N LEU A 128 -4.63 5.19 -4.01
CA LEU A 128 -5.74 5.14 -4.96
C LEU A 128 -6.38 6.52 -5.21
N ASP A 129 -6.35 7.42 -4.21
CA ASP A 129 -6.79 8.81 -4.38
C ASP A 129 -5.75 9.72 -5.08
N ASN A 130 -4.67 9.17 -5.66
CA ASN A 130 -3.69 10.02 -6.35
C ASN A 130 -4.27 10.64 -7.65
N ARG A 131 -3.92 11.90 -7.94
CA ARG A 131 -4.32 12.58 -9.19
C ARG A 131 -3.62 12.00 -10.42
N ASP A 132 -2.41 11.50 -10.27
CA ASP A 132 -1.68 10.85 -11.36
C ASP A 132 -2.15 9.41 -11.52
N TRP A 133 -2.74 9.11 -12.70
CA TRP A 133 -3.26 7.79 -13.03
C TRP A 133 -2.18 6.70 -13.02
N ARG A 134 -0.91 7.05 -13.29
CA ARG A 134 0.21 6.08 -13.28
C ARG A 134 0.49 5.60 -11.87
N ILE A 135 0.45 6.51 -10.90
CA ILE A 135 0.64 6.21 -9.48
C ILE A 135 -0.55 5.39 -8.96
N LYS A 136 -1.78 5.81 -9.29
CA LYS A 136 -3.00 5.05 -8.97
C LYS A 136 -2.94 3.62 -9.52
N SER A 137 -2.57 3.47 -10.78
CA SER A 137 -2.42 2.16 -11.44
C SER A 137 -1.33 1.31 -10.79
N ALA A 138 -0.21 1.89 -10.37
CA ALA A 138 0.83 1.15 -9.64
C ALA A 138 0.34 0.67 -8.27
N ALA A 139 -0.40 1.50 -7.52
CA ALA A 139 -1.02 1.10 -6.26
C ALA A 139 -2.02 -0.06 -6.46
N ALA A 140 -2.93 0.06 -7.42
CA ALA A 140 -3.91 -0.98 -7.75
C ALA A 140 -3.24 -2.30 -8.18
N ARG A 141 -2.20 -2.24 -9.04
CA ARG A 141 -1.41 -3.41 -9.41
C ARG A 141 -0.69 -4.03 -8.22
N GLY A 142 -0.17 -3.20 -7.31
CA GLY A 142 0.45 -3.65 -6.07
C GLY A 142 -0.52 -4.42 -5.18
N LEU A 143 -1.74 -3.90 -4.98
CA LEU A 143 -2.79 -4.59 -4.24
C LEU A 143 -3.13 -5.93 -4.88
N LYS A 144 -3.29 -5.96 -6.21
CA LYS A 144 -3.57 -7.18 -6.94
C LYS A 144 -2.43 -8.20 -6.78
N HIS A 145 -1.18 -7.76 -6.85
CA HIS A 145 -0.02 -8.61 -6.64
C HIS A 145 -0.02 -9.28 -5.26
N ILE A 146 -0.38 -8.53 -4.20
CA ILE A 146 -0.53 -9.10 -2.85
C ILE A 146 -1.65 -10.14 -2.83
N ALA A 147 -2.81 -9.84 -3.42
CA ALA A 147 -3.94 -10.77 -3.46
C ALA A 147 -3.61 -12.05 -4.22
N ASP A 148 -2.94 -11.94 -5.37
CA ASP A 148 -2.48 -13.07 -6.18
C ASP A 148 -1.47 -13.93 -5.39
N ALA A 149 -0.53 -13.32 -4.67
CA ALA A 149 0.45 -14.02 -3.83
C ALA A 149 -0.22 -14.78 -2.65
N ASN A 150 -1.32 -14.22 -2.12
CA ASN A 150 -2.12 -14.84 -1.07
C ASN A 150 -3.24 -15.74 -1.61
N GLN A 151 -3.28 -16.00 -2.93
CA GLN A 151 -4.26 -16.85 -3.61
C GLN A 151 -5.72 -16.49 -3.27
N THR A 152 -6.01 -15.19 -3.19
CA THR A 152 -7.31 -14.66 -2.79
C THR A 152 -7.77 -13.55 -3.73
N SER A 153 -9.06 -13.23 -3.73
CA SER A 153 -9.54 -12.02 -4.39
C SER A 153 -9.16 -10.77 -3.58
N LEU A 154 -9.07 -9.63 -4.27
CA LEU A 154 -8.86 -8.32 -3.63
C LEU A 154 -9.92 -8.03 -2.57
N ALA A 155 -11.19 -8.20 -2.91
CA ALA A 155 -12.30 -8.02 -1.99
C ALA A 155 -12.12 -8.87 -0.72
N SER A 156 -11.80 -10.16 -0.86
CA SER A 156 -11.60 -11.05 0.30
C SER A 156 -10.36 -10.68 1.12
N LEU A 157 -9.26 -10.27 0.47
CA LEU A 157 -8.07 -9.80 1.17
C LEU A 157 -8.37 -8.57 2.04
N ILE A 158 -9.09 -7.59 1.49
CA ILE A 158 -9.42 -6.35 2.20
C ILE A 158 -10.45 -6.62 3.30
N SER A 159 -11.46 -7.46 3.06
CA SER A 159 -12.46 -7.84 4.07
C SER A 159 -11.84 -8.59 5.26
N LYS A 160 -10.78 -9.38 5.05
CA LYS A 160 -10.03 -10.03 6.15
C LYS A 160 -9.16 -9.04 6.96
N ASN A 161 -8.97 -7.84 6.45
CA ASN A 161 -8.16 -6.79 7.06
C ASN A 161 -9.02 -5.54 7.33
N PRO A 162 -9.98 -5.60 8.29
CA PRO A 162 -11.00 -4.58 8.50
C PRO A 162 -10.45 -3.18 8.80
N ARG A 163 -9.25 -3.09 9.37
CA ARG A 163 -8.51 -1.82 9.55
C ARG A 163 -8.22 -1.09 8.23
N THR A 164 -8.23 -1.80 7.11
CA THR A 164 -8.13 -1.17 5.77
C THR A 164 -9.43 -0.47 5.38
N LEU A 165 -10.59 -1.06 5.72
CA LEU A 165 -11.90 -0.43 5.55
C LEU A 165 -12.06 0.76 6.50
N GLU A 166 -11.64 0.59 7.75
CA GLU A 166 -11.54 1.68 8.73
C GLU A 166 -10.73 2.86 8.17
N TYR A 167 -9.53 2.59 7.61
CA TYR A 167 -8.69 3.61 7.00
C TYR A 167 -9.40 4.36 5.87
N ILE A 168 -10.13 3.68 4.99
CA ILE A 168 -10.87 4.31 3.89
C ILE A 168 -11.88 5.32 4.43
N GLY A 169 -12.74 4.89 5.37
CA GLY A 169 -13.79 5.77 5.92
C GLY A 169 -13.23 6.92 6.75
N ARG A 170 -12.17 6.69 7.53
CA ARG A 170 -11.52 7.75 8.33
C ARG A 170 -10.84 8.82 7.49
N ASN A 171 -10.49 8.53 6.23
CA ASN A 171 -9.75 9.44 5.38
C ASN A 171 -10.64 10.18 4.36
N LEU A 172 -11.96 10.09 4.45
CA LEU A 172 -12.88 10.76 3.52
C LEU A 172 -12.61 12.27 3.37
N VAL A 173 -12.32 12.97 4.48
CA VAL A 173 -12.04 14.42 4.45
C VAL A 173 -10.69 14.72 3.77
N ASN A 174 -9.65 13.96 4.12
CA ASN A 174 -8.29 14.20 3.63
C ASN A 174 -8.05 13.64 2.23
N LYS A 175 -8.85 12.66 1.81
CA LYS A 175 -8.74 11.91 0.55
C LYS A 175 -10.12 11.68 -0.07
N PRO A 176 -10.74 12.73 -0.64
CA PRO A 176 -12.15 12.74 -1.00
C PRO A 176 -12.55 11.78 -2.13
N ARG A 177 -11.60 11.24 -2.91
CA ARG A 177 -11.92 10.23 -3.93
C ARG A 177 -11.56 8.82 -3.47
N LEU A 178 -10.96 8.65 -2.29
CA LEU A 178 -10.44 7.36 -1.86
C LEU A 178 -11.53 6.29 -1.81
N ALA A 179 -12.69 6.59 -1.21
CA ALA A 179 -13.76 5.62 -1.07
C ALA A 179 -14.30 5.20 -2.45
N ARG A 180 -14.59 6.14 -3.34
CA ARG A 180 -14.99 5.84 -4.71
C ARG A 180 -13.98 4.98 -5.47
N GLU A 181 -12.71 5.35 -5.43
CA GLU A 181 -11.64 4.64 -6.16
C GLU A 181 -11.38 3.26 -5.55
N ALA A 182 -11.48 3.13 -4.23
CA ALA A 182 -11.39 1.84 -3.55
C ALA A 182 -12.60 0.94 -3.85
N ALA A 183 -13.81 1.50 -3.94
CA ALA A 183 -15.02 0.74 -4.24
C ALA A 183 -14.93 0.10 -5.63
N ASP A 184 -14.49 0.88 -6.63
CA ASP A 184 -14.26 0.41 -7.99
C ASP A 184 -13.13 -0.63 -8.06
N VAL A 185 -11.93 -0.28 -7.56
CA VAL A 185 -10.72 -1.12 -7.73
C VAL A 185 -10.76 -2.40 -6.89
N LEU A 186 -11.31 -2.36 -5.67
CA LEU A 186 -11.18 -3.47 -4.72
C LEU A 186 -12.38 -4.40 -4.73
N PHE A 187 -13.59 -3.85 -4.94
CA PHE A 187 -14.84 -4.58 -4.76
C PHE A 187 -15.74 -4.57 -6.01
N ASN A 188 -15.45 -3.71 -7.01
CA ASN A 188 -16.35 -3.44 -8.13
C ASN A 188 -17.76 -3.06 -7.63
N LEU A 189 -17.80 -2.16 -6.64
CA LEU A 189 -19.00 -1.61 -6.02
C LEU A 189 -19.06 -0.10 -6.23
N ASP A 190 -20.21 0.50 -5.96
CA ASP A 190 -20.32 1.94 -5.78
C ASP A 190 -19.78 2.38 -4.41
N GLU A 191 -19.47 3.67 -4.30
CA GLU A 191 -18.91 4.29 -3.10
C GLU A 191 -19.78 4.09 -1.86
N LYS A 192 -21.10 4.25 -1.98
CA LYS A 192 -22.04 4.12 -0.86
C LYS A 192 -22.03 2.69 -0.33
N SER A 193 -22.09 1.70 -1.20
CA SER A 193 -22.05 0.29 -0.81
C SER A 193 -20.77 -0.08 -0.06
N LEU A 194 -19.60 0.42 -0.50
CA LEU A 194 -18.35 0.21 0.22
C LEU A 194 -18.37 0.88 1.61
N LEU A 195 -18.89 2.10 1.69
CA LEU A 195 -18.93 2.84 2.95
C LEU A 195 -19.88 2.19 3.97
N VAL A 196 -21.04 1.71 3.52
CA VAL A 196 -21.95 0.91 4.36
C VAL A 196 -21.24 -0.37 4.86
N LEU A 197 -20.50 -1.08 4.00
CA LEU A 197 -19.69 -2.23 4.41
C LEU A 197 -18.63 -1.87 5.46
N SER A 198 -18.11 -0.64 5.42
CA SER A 198 -17.09 -0.15 6.36
C SER A 198 -17.63 0.36 7.69
N MET A 199 -18.95 0.62 7.80
CA MET A 199 -19.60 1.18 8.99
C MET A 199 -19.27 0.47 10.30
N PRO A 200 -19.25 -0.88 10.37
CA PRO A 200 -18.90 -1.61 11.59
C PRO A 200 -17.53 -1.23 12.16
N PHE A 201 -16.61 -0.77 11.32
CA PHE A 201 -15.22 -0.49 11.70
C PHE A 201 -14.95 1.01 11.81
N VAL A 202 -15.52 1.81 10.91
CA VAL A 202 -15.26 3.26 10.84
C VAL A 202 -16.02 4.00 11.95
N LEU A 203 -17.30 3.67 12.14
CA LEU A 203 -18.19 4.44 12.99
C LEU A 203 -17.79 4.44 14.48
N PRO A 204 -17.44 3.29 15.09
CA PRO A 204 -16.97 3.27 16.48
C PRO A 204 -15.76 4.19 16.68
N THR A 205 -14.76 4.09 15.79
CA THR A 205 -13.54 4.88 15.87
C THR A 205 -13.79 6.38 15.70
N LEU A 206 -14.65 6.78 14.76
CA LEU A 206 -14.96 8.21 14.56
C LEU A 206 -15.71 8.82 15.75
N ILE A 207 -16.59 8.04 16.40
CA ILE A 207 -17.30 8.46 17.61
C ILE A 207 -16.34 8.58 18.79
N GLU A 208 -15.48 7.59 19.00
CA GLU A 208 -14.47 7.61 20.07
C GLU A 208 -13.54 8.83 19.95
N LEU A 209 -13.10 9.14 18.72
CA LEU A 209 -12.26 10.30 18.43
C LEU A 209 -13.01 11.63 18.41
N GLN A 210 -14.35 11.62 18.51
CA GLN A 210 -15.22 12.79 18.40
C GLN A 210 -14.95 13.61 17.12
N ASP A 211 -14.61 12.93 16.00
CA ASP A 211 -14.28 13.59 14.73
C ASP A 211 -15.56 13.94 13.96
N THR A 212 -16.21 15.03 14.37
CA THR A 212 -17.48 15.48 13.80
C THR A 212 -17.39 15.77 12.30
N LYS A 213 -16.25 16.25 11.81
CA LYS A 213 -16.03 16.51 10.37
C LYS A 213 -16.01 15.23 9.57
N ALA A 214 -15.32 14.20 10.06
CA ALA A 214 -15.31 12.90 9.41
C ALA A 214 -16.69 12.22 9.46
N LEU A 215 -17.41 12.37 10.57
CA LEU A 215 -18.79 11.88 10.71
C LEU A 215 -19.75 12.55 9.71
N GLU A 216 -19.67 13.86 9.55
CA GLU A 216 -20.47 14.59 8.55
C GLU A 216 -20.09 14.19 7.12
N ALA A 217 -18.78 14.04 6.83
CA ALA A 217 -18.31 13.58 5.52
C ALA A 217 -18.82 12.16 5.22
N LEU A 218 -18.81 11.28 6.21
CA LEU A 218 -19.33 9.92 6.10
C LEU A 218 -20.84 9.94 5.83
N ALA A 219 -21.62 10.72 6.58
CA ALA A 219 -23.07 10.86 6.39
C ALA A 219 -23.42 11.34 4.98
N ASN A 220 -22.72 12.36 4.49
CA ASN A 220 -22.87 12.87 3.12
C ASN A 220 -22.53 11.80 2.07
N SER A 221 -21.46 11.03 2.30
CA SER A 221 -20.98 10.03 1.33
C SER A 221 -21.89 8.80 1.25
N VAL A 222 -22.60 8.46 2.35
CA VAL A 222 -23.66 7.44 2.32
C VAL A 222 -25.03 7.99 1.92
N GLN A 223 -25.10 9.28 1.60
CA GLN A 223 -26.32 9.99 1.18
C GLN A 223 -27.41 10.01 2.25
N ALA A 224 -27.03 10.09 3.52
CA ALA A 224 -27.96 10.41 4.60
C ALA A 224 -28.36 11.89 4.53
N SER A 225 -29.60 12.23 4.87
CA SER A 225 -30.10 13.61 4.87
C SER A 225 -29.51 14.43 6.03
N SER A 226 -29.04 13.75 7.09
CA SER A 226 -28.35 14.36 8.23
C SER A 226 -27.44 13.38 8.94
N LEU A 227 -26.50 13.89 9.74
CA LEU A 227 -25.70 13.07 10.65
C LEU A 227 -26.59 12.28 11.63
N SER A 228 -27.64 12.90 12.16
CA SER A 228 -28.58 12.24 13.07
C SER A 228 -29.28 11.04 12.43
N GLU A 229 -29.69 11.16 11.16
CA GLU A 229 -30.29 10.05 10.42
C GLU A 229 -29.30 8.89 10.24
N MET A 230 -28.07 9.18 9.83
CA MET A 230 -27.03 8.15 9.71
C MET A 230 -26.77 7.45 11.07
N LEU A 231 -26.73 8.20 12.17
CA LEU A 231 -26.52 7.63 13.50
C LEU A 231 -27.73 6.81 13.99
N LEU A 232 -28.96 7.16 13.60
CA LEU A 232 -30.14 6.33 13.88
C LEU A 232 -30.10 5.02 13.10
N GLU A 233 -29.66 5.06 11.84
CA GLU A 233 -29.62 3.90 10.96
C GLU A 233 -28.46 2.96 11.27
N TYR A 234 -27.25 3.50 11.49
CA TYR A 234 -26.01 2.71 11.61
C TYR A 234 -25.36 2.77 13.00
N GLY A 235 -25.85 3.62 13.91
CA GLY A 235 -25.23 3.84 15.23
C GLY A 235 -25.16 2.59 16.12
N TYR A 236 -25.98 1.57 15.84
CA TYR A 236 -25.89 0.28 16.52
C TYR A 236 -24.51 -0.38 16.36
N HIS A 237 -23.78 -0.10 15.27
CA HIS A 237 -22.42 -0.58 15.07
C HIS A 237 -21.43 -0.03 16.10
N ALA A 238 -21.62 1.22 16.55
CA ALA A 238 -20.78 1.82 17.58
C ALA A 238 -21.12 1.32 18.99
N MET A 239 -22.36 0.89 19.21
CA MET A 239 -22.80 0.35 20.49
C MET A 239 -22.41 -1.13 20.65
N ALA A 240 -22.28 -1.87 19.56
CA ALA A 240 -21.93 -3.29 19.57
C ALA A 240 -20.52 -3.60 20.10
N GLU A 241 -19.61 -2.62 20.17
CA GLU A 241 -18.30 -2.78 20.83
C GLU A 241 -18.32 -2.46 22.33
N ILE A 242 -19.40 -1.86 22.84
CA ILE A 242 -19.54 -1.40 24.24
C ILE A 242 -20.24 -2.46 25.12
N PHE A 243 -20.94 -3.41 24.51
CA PHE A 243 -21.68 -4.50 25.18
C PHE A 243 -21.09 -5.87 24.84
#